data_AF-A0A1V3WU11-F1
#
_entry.id   AF-A0A1V3WU11-F1
#
_cell.length_a   1.000
_cell.length_b   1.000
_cell.length_c   1.000
_cell.angle_alpha   90.00
_cell.angle_beta   90.00
_cell.angle_gamma   90.00
#
_symmetry.space_group_name_H-M   'P 1'
#
loop_
_entity.id
_entity.type
_entity.pdbx_description
1 polymer ?
#
loop_
_entity_poly.entity_id
_entity_poly.type
_entity_poly.pdbx_seq_one_letter_code
_entity_poly.pdbx_strand_id
1 'polypeptide(L)'
;MTHTGSEGFDHVVDVLVVGSGAGGMTAALAADAAGLQTLVVEKSGHFGGSTALSGGGIWVPGAPAQRRAGYAPASADVIEYLRRVTGGLVSPARIRQYVESAPRMLEFLEGLSPWLEFVWKPGYADYYPNLPGGSELGSTINVPPIDLRSLGDDEEKLLRPLALAPKGIWLGPNELRAFYRIRQSWSGKVVLLKLIARMVRARVLGERIAAIGQSLAARLRLAMKERDIALWLDSPMAELLTDSDGSVIGALVDRARVPTRIGARHGVILASGGFDHDLPWRKEQQPIVDQDWSFGNPVATGDGIRAGQRIGAATELLDEAWWFPAIQWPDGRMQFMLNERMMPAQFIVNGDGRRFVNEAAPYLDFGHAMIEGQKSGVTHIPCWLITDHRSWNRYVIAGHLPIPKIPGAPVPTGRTVPRPGWRPASSKRRGRGRSWQVRSASRAPNSGQRQRVSTNSPATATTTTIAAATVPTTTTMATRRCPTPTSTRWAIRPTTRSASFSVTSAHREACAPMNTHGCCAATTPWCVDSTRWATPPHRSWAAAMPAPGQPSDPP
;
A
#
# COMPACT_ATOMS: atom_id res chain seq x y z
N MET A 1 -39.21 27.37 17.81
CA MET A 1 -39.01 26.48 18.98
C MET A 1 -37.55 26.07 18.97
N THR A 2 -36.79 26.51 19.95
CA THR A 2 -35.36 26.25 20.13
C THR A 2 -35.18 24.83 20.66
N HIS A 3 -34.67 23.90 19.84
CA HIS A 3 -34.35 22.54 20.27
C HIS A 3 -33.24 22.59 21.34
N THR A 4 -33.61 22.32 22.58
CA THR A 4 -32.74 22.00 23.70
C THR A 4 -32.08 20.65 23.46
N GLY A 5 -30.93 20.63 22.79
CA GLY A 5 -30.15 19.44 22.44
C GLY A 5 -29.48 18.70 23.62
N SER A 6 -30.14 18.65 24.79
CA SER A 6 -29.64 17.97 26.00
C SER A 6 -30.65 17.02 26.65
N GLU A 7 -31.90 16.95 26.20
CA GLU A 7 -32.85 15.97 26.75
C GLU A 7 -32.55 14.58 26.16
N GLY A 8 -32.00 13.68 26.99
CA GLY A 8 -31.81 12.27 26.64
C GLY A 8 -30.41 11.82 26.22
N PHE A 9 -29.38 12.67 26.39
CA PHE A 9 -27.98 12.28 26.21
C PHE A 9 -27.20 12.39 27.53
N ASP A 10 -26.39 11.39 27.85
CA ASP A 10 -25.53 11.36 29.04
C ASP A 10 -24.27 12.23 28.86
N HIS A 11 -23.84 12.40 27.62
CA HIS A 11 -22.72 13.26 27.24
C HIS A 11 -23.00 13.90 25.87
N VAL A 12 -22.57 15.14 25.67
CA VAL A 12 -22.76 15.85 24.38
C VAL A 12 -21.44 16.48 23.95
N VAL A 13 -21.08 16.22 22.69
CA VAL A 13 -19.90 16.74 22.02
C VAL A 13 -20.28 17.34 20.67
N ASP A 14 -19.37 18.05 20.05
CA ASP A 14 -19.59 18.60 18.71
C ASP A 14 -19.34 17.53 17.65
N VAL A 15 -18.24 16.78 17.78
CA VAL A 15 -17.87 15.68 16.89
C VAL A 15 -17.51 14.44 17.71
N LEU A 16 -18.16 13.32 17.42
CA LEU A 16 -17.80 12.02 17.96
C LEU A 16 -17.02 11.23 16.92
N VAL A 17 -15.82 10.78 17.25
CA VAL A 17 -14.98 9.95 16.39
C VAL A 17 -14.91 8.53 16.96
N VAL A 18 -15.22 7.53 16.14
CA VAL A 18 -15.18 6.12 16.53
C VAL A 18 -13.94 5.45 15.94
N GLY A 19 -12.99 5.08 16.80
CA GLY A 19 -11.74 4.44 16.45
C GLY A 19 -10.51 5.35 16.60
N SER A 20 -9.45 4.81 17.20
CA SER A 20 -8.20 5.54 17.49
C SER A 20 -7.03 5.20 16.56
N GLY A 21 -7.32 4.78 15.32
CA GLY A 21 -6.30 4.67 14.26
C GLY A 21 -5.88 6.04 13.72
N ALA A 22 -4.94 6.07 12.75
CA ALA A 22 -4.48 7.32 12.15
C ALA A 22 -5.64 8.18 11.61
N GLY A 23 -6.59 7.57 10.89
CA GLY A 23 -7.74 8.28 10.35
C GLY A 23 -8.59 8.96 11.43
N GLY A 24 -8.89 8.25 12.52
CA GLY A 24 -9.70 8.78 13.63
C GLY A 24 -8.97 9.87 14.41
N MET A 25 -7.69 9.67 14.76
CA MET A 25 -6.91 10.69 15.46
C MET A 25 -6.67 11.94 14.60
N THR A 26 -6.44 11.78 13.28
CA THR A 26 -6.34 12.91 12.35
C THR A 26 -7.68 13.64 12.21
N ALA A 27 -8.80 12.93 12.12
CA ALA A 27 -10.13 13.56 12.11
C ALA A 27 -10.40 14.35 13.40
N ALA A 28 -10.00 13.80 14.55
CA ALA A 28 -10.17 14.47 15.83
C ALA A 28 -9.35 15.76 15.93
N LEU A 29 -8.08 15.71 15.50
CA LEU A 29 -7.21 16.87 15.41
C LEU A 29 -7.75 17.95 14.46
N ALA A 30 -8.36 17.54 13.33
CA ALA A 30 -8.98 18.47 12.39
C ALA A 30 -10.25 19.13 12.96
N ALA A 31 -11.10 18.37 13.66
CA ALA A 31 -12.29 18.90 14.32
C ALA A 31 -11.93 19.87 15.45
N ASP A 32 -10.96 19.50 16.30
CA ASP A 32 -10.43 20.37 17.36
C ASP A 32 -9.81 21.66 16.81
N ALA A 33 -9.04 21.58 15.72
CA ALA A 33 -8.48 22.76 15.06
C ALA A 33 -9.57 23.70 14.49
N ALA A 34 -10.78 23.19 14.24
CA ALA A 34 -11.94 23.98 13.86
C ALA A 34 -12.72 24.53 15.08
N GLY A 35 -12.24 24.33 16.30
CA GLY A 35 -12.86 24.78 17.55
C GLY A 35 -14.00 23.89 18.05
N LEU A 36 -14.09 22.65 17.56
CA LEU A 36 -15.16 21.71 17.91
C LEU A 36 -14.76 20.82 19.08
N GLN A 37 -15.59 20.76 20.11
CA GLN A 37 -15.43 19.82 21.23
C GLN A 37 -15.50 18.38 20.70
N THR A 38 -14.36 17.70 20.75
CA THR A 38 -14.21 16.40 20.10
C THR A 38 -13.96 15.29 21.11
N LEU A 39 -14.61 14.14 20.91
CA LEU A 39 -14.37 12.92 21.66
C LEU A 39 -14.03 11.78 20.73
N VAL A 40 -12.95 11.06 21.03
CA VAL A 40 -12.60 9.80 20.39
C VAL A 40 -12.96 8.64 21.30
N VAL A 41 -13.67 7.64 20.77
CA VAL A 41 -13.96 6.38 21.47
C VAL A 41 -13.23 5.22 20.80
N GLU A 42 -12.56 4.40 21.60
CA GLU A 42 -11.80 3.22 21.18
C GLU A 42 -12.33 2.01 21.92
N LYS A 43 -12.64 0.94 21.18
CA LYS A 43 -13.26 -0.24 21.78
C LYS A 43 -12.31 -1.02 22.69
N SER A 44 -11.02 -0.98 22.40
CA SER A 44 -10.03 -1.73 23.17
C SER A 44 -9.39 -0.87 24.26
N GLY A 45 -8.72 -1.52 25.20
CA GLY A 45 -7.87 -0.83 26.18
C GLY A 45 -6.59 -0.23 25.60
N HIS A 46 -6.40 -0.25 24.27
CA HIS A 46 -5.19 0.25 23.62
C HIS A 46 -5.51 1.10 22.37
N PHE A 47 -4.80 2.21 22.19
CA PHE A 47 -4.96 3.05 21.01
C PHE A 47 -4.05 2.66 19.83
N GLY A 48 -4.38 3.18 18.65
CA GLY A 48 -3.55 3.11 17.45
C GLY A 48 -3.99 2.05 16.44
N GLY A 49 -4.71 1.01 16.85
CA GLY A 49 -5.28 -0.01 15.96
C GLY A 49 -4.31 -0.56 14.91
N SER A 50 -4.78 -0.83 13.68
CA SER A 50 -3.92 -1.33 12.60
C SER A 50 -2.81 -0.35 12.21
N THR A 51 -2.96 0.95 12.48
CA THR A 51 -1.89 1.95 12.28
C THR A 51 -0.68 1.61 13.14
N ALA A 52 -0.87 1.29 14.42
CA ALA A 52 0.20 0.93 15.34
C ALA A 52 0.95 -0.35 14.91
N LEU A 53 0.28 -1.26 14.20
CA LEU A 53 0.86 -2.50 13.67
C LEU A 53 1.57 -2.31 12.31
N SER A 54 1.35 -1.17 11.65
CA SER A 54 1.77 -0.94 10.27
C SER A 54 3.24 -0.56 10.11
N GLY A 55 3.70 -0.57 8.85
CA GLY A 55 4.99 0.02 8.44
C GLY A 55 5.05 1.55 8.53
N GLY A 56 3.96 2.24 8.90
CA GLY A 56 3.90 3.70 9.07
C GLY A 56 4.16 4.50 7.79
N GLY A 57 3.97 3.87 6.62
CA GLY A 57 4.06 4.53 5.32
C GLY A 57 2.73 5.13 4.92
N ILE A 58 2.74 6.39 4.50
CA ILE A 58 1.57 7.14 4.03
C ILE A 58 1.85 7.54 2.58
N TRP A 59 1.02 7.12 1.64
CA TRP A 59 1.21 7.48 0.24
C TRP A 59 0.64 8.87 -0.03
N VAL A 60 1.49 9.87 -0.23
CA VAL A 60 1.09 11.28 -0.45
C VAL A 60 1.98 11.93 -1.51
N PRO A 61 1.64 11.79 -2.80
CA PRO A 61 2.33 12.49 -3.88
C PRO A 61 2.21 14.00 -3.73
N GLY A 62 3.32 14.71 -3.86
CA GLY A 62 3.37 16.16 -3.70
C GLY A 62 3.36 16.64 -2.24
N ALA A 63 3.60 15.74 -1.27
CA ALA A 63 3.72 16.08 0.14
C ALA A 63 4.76 17.19 0.42
N PRO A 64 4.61 18.00 1.49
CA PRO A 64 5.60 19.00 1.87
C PRO A 64 7.04 18.45 1.94
N ALA A 65 7.23 17.27 2.52
CA ALA A 65 8.54 16.60 2.62
C ALA A 65 9.14 16.25 1.24
N GLN A 66 8.32 15.88 0.26
CA GLN A 66 8.75 15.66 -1.12
C GLN A 66 9.15 16.97 -1.79
N ARG A 67 8.31 18.01 -1.66
CA ARG A 67 8.56 19.35 -2.21
C ARG A 67 9.86 19.95 -1.67
N ARG A 68 10.10 19.85 -0.36
CA ARG A 68 11.36 20.28 0.29
C ARG A 68 12.60 19.59 -0.29
N ALA A 69 12.45 18.36 -0.77
CA ALA A 69 13.51 17.59 -1.41
C ALA A 69 13.61 17.82 -2.94
N GLY A 70 12.86 18.78 -3.49
CA GLY A 70 12.87 19.11 -4.92
C GLY A 70 12.13 18.14 -5.82
N TYR A 71 11.25 17.28 -5.26
CA TYR A 71 10.44 16.33 -6.03
C TYR A 71 8.96 16.61 -5.81
N ALA A 72 8.21 16.85 -6.89
CA ALA A 72 6.77 17.07 -6.83
C ALA A 72 6.13 16.53 -8.12
N PRO A 73 5.56 15.31 -8.10
CA PRO A 73 4.86 14.80 -9.27
C PRO A 73 3.62 15.67 -9.57
N ALA A 74 3.31 15.86 -10.85
CA ALA A 74 2.16 16.65 -11.24
C ALA A 74 0.86 15.93 -10.86
N SER A 75 -0.09 16.65 -10.24
CA SER A 75 -1.35 16.05 -9.77
C SER A 75 -2.13 15.37 -10.89
N ALA A 76 -2.10 15.91 -12.12
CA ALA A 76 -2.77 15.31 -13.26
C ALA A 76 -2.22 13.91 -13.61
N ASP A 77 -0.90 13.75 -13.57
CA ASP A 77 -0.24 12.47 -13.83
C ASP A 77 -0.57 11.44 -12.74
N VAL A 78 -0.59 11.88 -11.48
CA VAL A 78 -0.96 11.03 -10.33
C VAL A 78 -2.43 10.60 -10.42
N ILE A 79 -3.33 11.49 -10.84
CA ILE A 79 -4.75 11.17 -11.04
C ILE A 79 -4.90 10.13 -12.16
N GLU A 80 -4.20 10.30 -13.27
CA GLU A 80 -4.22 9.34 -14.38
C GLU A 80 -3.63 7.99 -13.97
N TYR A 81 -2.56 7.99 -13.17
CA TYR A 81 -1.99 6.79 -12.57
C TYR A 81 -3.02 6.04 -11.73
N LEU A 82 -3.67 6.71 -10.77
CA LEU A 82 -4.69 6.10 -9.92
C LEU A 82 -5.89 5.63 -10.72
N ARG A 83 -6.33 6.37 -11.75
CA ARG A 83 -7.42 5.95 -12.63
C ARG A 83 -7.11 4.63 -13.35
N ARG A 84 -5.87 4.45 -13.80
CA ARG A 84 -5.41 3.21 -14.44
C ARG A 84 -5.34 2.06 -13.44
N VAL A 85 -4.71 2.27 -12.29
CA VAL A 85 -4.50 1.23 -11.26
C VAL A 85 -5.82 0.77 -10.65
N THR A 86 -6.79 1.68 -10.48
CA THR A 86 -8.12 1.35 -9.94
C THR A 86 -9.06 0.74 -10.97
N GLY A 87 -8.71 0.73 -12.27
CA GLY A 87 -9.55 0.14 -13.32
C GLY A 87 -10.94 0.76 -13.44
N GLY A 88 -11.13 2.01 -12.96
CA GLY A 88 -12.44 2.68 -12.94
C GLY A 88 -13.34 2.35 -11.74
N LEU A 89 -12.90 1.51 -10.80
CA LEU A 89 -13.66 1.17 -9.59
C LEU A 89 -13.85 2.38 -8.65
N VAL A 90 -12.93 3.35 -8.70
CA VAL A 90 -13.00 4.55 -7.88
C VAL A 90 -13.38 5.74 -8.74
N SER A 91 -14.42 6.47 -8.32
CA SER A 91 -14.89 7.65 -9.05
C SER A 91 -13.77 8.71 -9.25
N PRO A 92 -13.76 9.43 -10.38
CA PRO A 92 -12.80 10.51 -10.60
C PRO A 92 -12.82 11.60 -9.52
N ALA A 93 -13.99 11.88 -8.95
CA ALA A 93 -14.13 12.85 -7.86
C ALA A 93 -13.38 12.41 -6.59
N ARG A 94 -13.51 11.15 -6.19
CA ARG A 94 -12.78 10.59 -5.02
C ARG A 94 -11.27 10.56 -5.25
N ILE A 95 -10.83 10.19 -6.45
CA ILE A 95 -9.40 10.20 -6.82
C ILE A 95 -8.84 11.63 -6.72
N ARG A 96 -9.52 12.61 -7.34
CA ARG A 96 -9.10 14.01 -7.29
C ARG A 96 -9.05 14.53 -5.86
N GLN A 97 -10.12 14.31 -5.08
CA GLN A 97 -10.19 14.73 -3.69
C GLN A 97 -9.02 14.18 -2.87
N TYR A 98 -8.66 12.91 -3.05
CA TYR A 98 -7.52 12.30 -2.37
C TYR A 98 -6.19 12.96 -2.75
N VAL A 99 -5.90 13.07 -4.05
CA VAL A 99 -4.64 13.64 -4.56
C VAL A 99 -4.46 15.10 -4.14
N GLU A 100 -5.52 15.90 -4.13
CA GLU A 100 -5.47 17.32 -3.77
C GLU A 100 -5.47 17.56 -2.26
N SER A 101 -6.11 16.69 -1.48
CA SER A 101 -6.26 16.89 -0.03
C SER A 101 -5.14 16.25 0.77
N ALA A 102 -4.53 15.16 0.32
CA ALA A 102 -3.51 14.46 1.10
C ALA A 102 -2.26 15.32 1.39
N PRO A 103 -1.70 16.10 0.43
CA PRO A 103 -0.60 17.02 0.73
C PRO A 103 -0.99 18.13 1.70
N ARG A 104 -2.20 18.69 1.55
CA ARG A 104 -2.75 19.72 2.45
C ARG A 104 -2.97 19.19 3.86
N MET A 105 -3.40 17.94 3.98
CA MET A 105 -3.54 17.27 5.27
C MET A 105 -2.18 17.15 5.98
N LEU A 106 -1.13 16.72 5.28
CA LEU A 106 0.20 16.66 5.92
C LEU A 106 0.73 18.03 6.30
N GLU A 107 0.53 19.05 5.45
CA GLU A 107 0.92 20.44 5.75
C GLU A 107 0.16 21.01 6.95
N PHE A 108 -1.15 20.75 7.03
CA PHE A 108 -1.97 21.07 8.19
C PHE A 108 -1.44 20.40 9.46
N LEU A 109 -1.14 19.10 9.42
CA LEU A 109 -0.63 18.35 10.57
C LEU A 109 0.75 18.86 11.01
N GLU A 110 1.68 19.13 10.08
CA GLU A 110 3.00 19.73 10.39
C GLU A 110 2.86 21.11 11.07
N GLY A 111 1.86 21.90 10.66
CA GLY A 111 1.57 23.21 11.27
C GLY A 111 0.82 23.12 12.61
N LEU A 112 0.13 22.01 12.88
CA LEU A 112 -0.75 21.87 14.03
C LEU A 112 -0.02 21.54 15.33
N SER A 113 1.03 20.73 15.27
CA SER A 113 1.78 20.26 16.44
C SER A 113 3.22 19.87 16.07
N PRO A 114 4.21 20.20 16.92
CA PRO A 114 5.61 19.81 16.70
C PRO A 114 5.84 18.29 16.73
N TRP A 115 4.89 17.51 17.25
CA TRP A 115 4.98 16.04 17.23
C TRP A 115 4.80 15.46 15.82
N LEU A 116 4.19 16.21 14.89
CA LEU A 116 3.77 15.73 13.58
C LEU A 116 4.78 16.12 12.49
N GLU A 117 5.95 15.50 12.55
CA GLU A 117 6.99 15.63 11.53
C GLU A 117 6.91 14.50 10.51
N PHE A 118 6.97 14.86 9.23
CA PHE A 118 6.95 13.90 8.13
C PHE A 118 8.22 13.98 7.27
N VAL A 119 8.70 12.79 6.89
CA VAL A 119 9.91 12.60 6.09
C VAL A 119 9.61 11.77 4.85
N TRP A 120 10.13 12.20 3.70
CA TRP A 120 10.03 11.42 2.47
C TRP A 120 11.20 10.44 2.36
N LYS A 121 10.90 9.22 1.91
CA LYS A 121 11.89 8.18 1.65
C LYS A 121 11.98 7.92 0.14
N PRO A 122 12.91 8.59 -0.59
CA PRO A 122 13.10 8.31 -2.00
C PRO A 122 13.60 6.88 -2.23
N GLY A 123 13.12 6.26 -3.30
CA GLY A 123 13.48 4.90 -3.70
C GLY A 123 12.63 3.80 -3.06
N TYR A 124 11.51 4.17 -2.42
CA TYR A 124 10.42 3.24 -2.14
C TYR A 124 9.37 3.41 -3.26
N ALA A 125 9.59 2.71 -4.37
CA ALA A 125 8.79 2.83 -5.58
C ALA A 125 7.29 2.58 -5.33
N ASP A 126 6.47 3.24 -6.14
CA ASP A 126 5.07 2.85 -6.28
C ASP A 126 4.99 1.40 -6.78
N TYR A 127 3.87 0.72 -6.55
CA TYR A 127 3.73 -0.68 -6.92
C TYR A 127 3.75 -0.92 -8.43
N TYR A 128 3.38 0.09 -9.22
CA TYR A 128 3.42 0.05 -10.68
C TYR A 128 4.18 1.25 -11.24
N PRO A 129 5.51 1.34 -11.00
CA PRO A 129 6.27 2.55 -11.29
C PRO A 129 6.44 2.78 -12.80
N ASN A 130 6.25 1.75 -13.61
CA ASN A 130 6.36 1.81 -15.07
C ASN A 130 5.08 2.32 -15.77
N LEU A 131 3.96 2.46 -15.05
CA LEU A 131 2.77 3.07 -15.61
C LEU A 131 2.94 4.58 -15.67
N PRO A 132 2.36 5.28 -16.68
CA PRO A 132 2.33 6.73 -16.69
C PRO A 132 1.80 7.32 -15.38
N GLY A 133 2.55 8.26 -14.82
CA GLY A 133 2.30 8.87 -13.51
C GLY A 133 2.77 8.06 -12.30
N GLY A 134 3.27 6.84 -12.49
CA GLY A 134 3.96 6.07 -11.46
C GLY A 134 5.39 6.53 -11.24
N SER A 135 5.95 6.26 -10.06
CA SER A 135 7.29 6.71 -9.67
C SER A 135 8.16 5.61 -9.06
N GLU A 136 9.38 5.45 -9.59
CA GLU A 136 10.43 4.61 -8.97
C GLU A 136 10.99 5.22 -7.67
N LEU A 137 10.96 6.55 -7.55
CA LEU A 137 11.29 7.23 -6.29
C LEU A 137 10.16 7.04 -5.28
N GLY A 138 8.92 6.94 -5.79
CA GLY A 138 7.68 6.74 -5.08
C GLY A 138 7.27 7.90 -4.17
N SER A 139 6.07 7.79 -3.62
CA SER A 139 5.46 8.84 -2.78
C SER A 139 5.12 8.43 -1.36
N THR A 140 5.88 7.47 -0.82
CA THR A 140 5.73 7.05 0.57
C THR A 140 6.39 8.03 1.52
N ILE A 141 5.57 8.61 2.38
CA ILE A 141 5.94 9.48 3.49
C ILE A 141 5.94 8.66 4.77
N ASN A 142 6.90 8.92 5.65
CA ASN A 142 7.03 8.28 6.94
C ASN A 142 7.14 9.34 8.05
N VAL A 143 7.14 8.89 9.30
CA VAL A 143 7.52 9.70 10.45
C VAL A 143 8.90 9.27 10.97
N PRO A 144 9.68 10.18 11.56
CA PRO A 144 10.91 9.82 12.24
C PRO A 144 10.65 8.88 13.43
N PRO A 145 11.65 8.11 13.89
CA PRO A 145 11.56 7.41 15.16
C PRO A 145 11.25 8.35 16.32
N ILE A 146 10.67 7.82 17.39
CA ILE A 146 10.32 8.57 18.60
C ILE A 146 10.65 7.73 19.84
N ASP A 147 11.01 8.38 20.95
CA ASP A 147 11.12 7.73 22.24
C ASP A 147 9.74 7.64 22.89
N LEU A 148 9.24 6.42 23.10
CA LEU A 148 7.91 6.21 23.67
C LEU A 148 7.76 6.72 25.10
N ARG A 149 8.87 6.96 25.81
CA ARG A 149 8.85 7.60 27.14
C ARG A 149 8.14 8.96 27.12
N SER A 150 8.12 9.65 25.98
CA SER A 150 7.38 10.90 25.80
C SER A 150 5.86 10.74 25.99
N LEU A 151 5.30 9.53 25.85
CA LEU A 151 3.88 9.26 26.11
C LEU A 151 3.52 9.26 27.60
N GLY A 152 4.50 9.07 28.49
CA GLY A 152 4.25 8.84 29.92
C GLY A 152 3.35 7.62 30.12
N ASP A 153 2.32 7.77 30.96
CA ASP A 153 1.37 6.70 31.30
C ASP A 153 0.63 6.10 30.08
N ASP A 154 0.55 6.84 28.98
CA ASP A 154 -0.09 6.35 27.76
C ASP A 154 0.80 5.38 26.96
N GLU A 155 2.08 5.24 27.30
CA GLU A 155 2.95 4.23 26.67
C GLU A 155 2.34 2.83 26.81
N GLU A 156 1.81 2.50 27.97
CA GLU A 156 1.22 1.17 28.24
C GLU A 156 -0.09 0.94 27.49
N LYS A 157 -0.75 2.03 27.07
CA LYS A 157 -2.00 2.03 26.31
C LYS A 157 -1.77 2.03 24.80
N LEU A 158 -0.53 2.08 24.31
CA LEU A 158 -0.26 1.92 22.88
C LEU A 158 -0.37 0.45 22.49
N LEU A 159 -1.12 0.14 21.43
CA LEU A 159 -1.25 -1.24 20.95
C LEU A 159 0.13 -1.80 20.58
N ARG A 160 0.50 -2.94 21.17
CA ARG A 160 1.81 -3.56 20.96
C ARG A 160 1.92 -4.17 19.55
N PRO A 161 3.09 -4.09 18.90
CA PRO A 161 3.30 -4.70 17.59
C PRO A 161 3.25 -6.24 17.68
N LEU A 162 2.79 -6.88 16.59
CA LEU A 162 2.68 -8.36 16.51
C LEU A 162 4.03 -9.08 16.69
N ALA A 163 5.12 -8.45 16.23
CA ALA A 163 6.47 -8.92 16.46
C ALA A 163 7.19 -7.94 17.39
N LEU A 164 7.45 -8.37 18.63
CA LEU A 164 8.24 -7.60 19.57
C LEU A 164 9.73 -7.71 19.20
N ALA A 165 10.25 -6.69 18.54
CA ALA A 165 11.69 -6.53 18.41
C ALA A 165 12.28 -6.22 19.80
N PRO A 166 13.44 -6.79 20.16
CA PRO A 166 14.15 -6.40 21.37
C PRO A 166 14.41 -4.89 21.42
N LYS A 167 14.44 -4.34 22.63
CA LYS A 167 14.73 -2.92 22.87
C LYS A 167 15.99 -2.47 22.11
N GLY A 168 15.85 -1.38 21.37
CA GLY A 168 16.93 -0.79 20.56
C GLY A 168 17.12 -1.42 19.17
N ILE A 169 16.38 -2.48 18.80
CA ILE A 169 16.31 -2.97 17.43
C ILE A 169 15.18 -2.26 16.70
N TRP A 170 15.52 -1.16 16.01
CA TRP A 170 14.64 -0.51 15.05
C TRP A 170 15.44 -0.20 13.79
N LEU A 171 14.79 -0.39 12.63
CA LEU A 171 15.35 -0.04 11.33
C LEU A 171 14.76 1.29 10.90
N GLY A 172 15.64 2.27 10.67
CA GLY A 172 15.25 3.51 10.04
C GLY A 172 14.79 3.26 8.60
N PRO A 173 14.02 4.20 8.01
CA PRO A 173 13.49 4.06 6.65
C PRO A 173 14.58 3.67 5.62
N ASN A 174 15.80 4.21 5.73
CA ASN A 174 16.90 3.98 4.79
C ASN A 174 17.74 2.71 5.06
N GLU A 175 17.53 2.02 6.18
CA GLU A 175 18.40 0.92 6.63
C GLU A 175 17.95 -0.44 6.10
N LEU A 176 16.67 -0.58 5.73
CA LEU A 176 16.06 -1.86 5.36
C LEU A 176 16.75 -2.55 4.18
N ARG A 177 17.10 -1.81 3.11
CA ARG A 177 17.77 -2.35 1.91
C ARG A 177 19.18 -2.86 2.21
N ALA A 178 19.88 -2.20 3.13
CA ALA A 178 21.20 -2.64 3.58
C ALA A 178 21.08 -3.84 4.55
N PHE A 179 20.05 -3.85 5.39
CA PHE A 179 19.76 -4.96 6.31
C PHE A 179 19.49 -6.29 5.57
N TYR A 180 18.71 -6.30 4.49
CA TYR A 180 18.53 -7.53 3.69
C TYR A 180 19.83 -8.02 3.02
N ARG A 181 20.86 -7.17 2.95
CA ARG A 181 22.20 -7.46 2.42
C ARG A 181 23.27 -7.50 3.52
N ILE A 182 22.87 -7.76 4.76
CA ILE A 182 23.73 -7.71 5.96
C ILE A 182 25.04 -8.50 5.82
N ARG A 183 25.03 -9.61 5.07
CA ARG A 183 26.21 -10.45 4.84
C ARG A 183 27.02 -10.03 3.61
N GLN A 184 26.37 -9.38 2.64
CA GLN A 184 26.84 -9.15 1.28
C GLN A 184 27.47 -7.77 1.10
N SER A 185 27.15 -6.79 1.94
CA SER A 185 27.69 -5.43 1.80
C SER A 185 28.29 -4.92 3.10
N TRP A 186 29.33 -4.11 2.96
CA TRP A 186 29.90 -3.34 4.08
C TRP A 186 28.86 -2.44 4.72
N SER A 187 28.00 -1.79 3.92
CA SER A 187 26.86 -1.02 4.44
C SER A 187 25.91 -1.85 5.31
N GLY A 188 25.66 -3.11 4.95
CA GLY A 188 24.84 -4.03 5.75
C GLY A 188 25.50 -4.39 7.09
N LYS A 189 26.82 -4.64 7.09
CA LYS A 189 27.59 -4.87 8.33
C LYS A 189 27.62 -3.63 9.23
N VAL A 190 27.73 -2.43 8.65
CA VAL A 190 27.62 -1.17 9.41
C VAL A 190 26.24 -1.03 10.05
N VAL A 191 25.15 -1.40 9.34
CA VAL A 191 23.80 -1.45 9.92
C VAL A 191 23.74 -2.43 11.09
N LEU A 192 24.33 -3.63 10.98
CA LEU A 192 24.39 -4.58 12.10
C LEU A 192 25.08 -3.98 13.33
N LEU A 193 26.24 -3.34 13.14
CA LEU A 193 26.97 -2.68 14.23
C LEU A 193 26.14 -1.55 14.86
N LYS A 194 25.46 -0.75 14.05
CA LYS A 194 24.54 0.30 14.52
C LYS A 194 23.39 -0.29 15.34
N LEU A 195 22.79 -1.39 14.91
CA LEU A 195 21.72 -2.07 15.65
C LEU A 195 22.21 -2.60 17.00
N ILE A 196 23.41 -3.20 17.04
CA ILE A 196 24.03 -3.65 18.30
C ILE A 196 24.30 -2.46 19.22
N ALA A 197 24.89 -1.38 18.69
CA ALA A 197 25.17 -0.18 19.46
C ALA A 197 23.89 0.47 20.02
N ARG A 198 22.81 0.55 19.22
CA ARG A 198 21.49 1.02 19.66
C ARG A 198 20.88 0.11 20.71
N MET A 199 21.00 -1.21 20.57
CA MET A 199 20.53 -2.17 21.57
C MET A 199 21.25 -1.99 22.91
N VAL A 200 22.58 -1.87 22.90
CA VAL A 200 23.38 -1.61 24.09
C VAL A 200 22.99 -0.26 24.71
N ARG A 201 22.92 0.80 23.90
CA ARG A 201 22.50 2.13 24.36
C ARG A 201 21.10 2.12 24.97
N ALA A 202 20.14 1.47 24.34
CA ALA A 202 18.78 1.34 24.87
C ALA A 202 18.74 0.56 26.19
N ARG A 203 19.60 -0.46 26.35
CA ARG A 203 19.70 -1.22 27.60
C ARG A 203 20.37 -0.42 28.73
N VAL A 204 21.34 0.43 28.41
CA VAL A 204 22.07 1.27 29.38
C VAL A 204 21.26 2.52 29.76
N LEU A 205 20.70 3.23 28.77
CA LEU A 205 19.99 4.50 28.98
C LEU A 205 18.47 4.34 29.15
N GLY A 206 17.96 3.12 29.00
CA GLY A 206 16.52 2.84 29.10
C GLY A 206 15.68 3.44 27.98
N GLU A 207 16.29 3.80 26.84
CA GLU A 207 15.58 4.36 25.68
C GLU A 207 14.53 3.38 25.14
N ARG A 208 13.35 3.89 24.80
CA ARG A 208 12.23 3.10 24.26
C ARG A 208 11.85 3.59 22.88
N ILE A 209 12.81 3.52 21.95
CA ILE A 209 12.61 4.03 20.59
C ILE A 209 11.64 3.14 19.80
N ALA A 210 10.57 3.75 19.32
CA ALA A 210 9.66 3.22 18.33
C ALA A 210 9.88 3.86 16.97
N ALA A 211 9.57 3.13 15.90
CA ALA A 211 9.60 3.60 14.52
C ALA A 211 8.27 3.22 13.83
N ILE A 212 8.17 3.49 12.52
CA ILE A 212 7.07 3.01 11.67
C ILE A 212 5.68 3.37 12.25
N GLY A 213 4.70 2.46 12.18
CA GLY A 213 3.34 2.67 12.66
C GLY A 213 3.23 3.01 14.14
N GLN A 214 4.09 2.45 14.98
CA GLN A 214 4.17 2.79 16.41
C GLN A 214 4.52 4.26 16.63
N SER A 215 5.52 4.77 15.89
CA SER A 215 5.89 6.18 15.96
C SER A 215 4.75 7.09 15.49
N LEU A 216 4.06 6.72 14.40
CA LEU A 216 2.93 7.50 13.88
C LEU A 216 1.78 7.56 14.88
N ALA A 217 1.39 6.42 15.46
CA ALA A 217 0.34 6.36 16.47
C ALA A 217 0.70 7.16 17.73
N ALA A 218 1.94 7.02 18.22
CA ALA A 218 2.44 7.77 19.36
C ALA A 218 2.41 9.30 19.12
N ARG A 219 2.88 9.76 17.96
CA ARG A 219 2.91 11.18 17.60
C ARG A 219 1.51 11.79 17.48
N LEU A 220 0.57 11.07 16.87
CA LEU A 220 -0.83 11.50 16.82
C LEU A 220 -1.46 11.58 18.21
N ARG A 221 -1.19 10.58 19.07
CA ARG A 221 -1.66 10.60 20.47
C ARG A 221 -1.09 11.78 21.25
N LEU A 222 0.20 12.08 21.08
CA LEU A 222 0.86 13.23 21.71
C LEU A 222 0.26 14.55 21.24
N ALA A 223 0.03 14.72 19.95
CA ALA A 223 -0.63 15.91 19.40
C ALA A 223 -2.06 16.09 19.95
N MET A 224 -2.81 14.99 20.10
CA MET A 224 -4.13 15.04 20.75
C MET A 224 -4.03 15.42 22.23
N LYS A 225 -3.03 14.90 22.94
CA LYS A 225 -2.81 15.20 24.36
C LYS A 225 -2.42 16.66 24.58
N GLU A 226 -1.59 17.21 23.71
CA GLU A 226 -1.19 18.63 23.72
C GLU A 226 -2.40 19.57 23.57
N ARG A 227 -3.47 19.10 22.92
CA ARG A 227 -4.71 19.85 22.67
C ARG A 227 -5.86 19.45 23.58
N ASP A 228 -5.60 18.66 24.61
CA ASP A 228 -6.62 18.16 25.56
C ASP A 228 -7.81 17.43 24.90
N ILE A 229 -7.60 16.82 23.73
CA ILE A 229 -8.64 16.05 23.03
C ILE A 229 -8.89 14.74 23.78
N ALA A 230 -10.16 14.51 24.16
CA ALA A 230 -10.55 13.35 24.94
C ALA A 230 -10.47 12.06 24.12
N LEU A 231 -9.89 11.02 24.73
CA LEU A 231 -9.87 9.65 24.22
C LEU A 231 -10.39 8.70 25.30
N TRP A 232 -11.51 8.04 25.04
CA TRP A 232 -12.04 6.99 25.90
C TRP A 232 -11.66 5.62 25.33
N LEU A 233 -10.83 4.89 26.08
CA LEU A 233 -10.53 3.49 25.83
C LEU A 233 -11.62 2.60 26.44
N ASP A 234 -11.63 1.32 26.08
CA ASP A 234 -12.63 0.34 26.56
C ASP A 234 -14.07 0.85 26.40
N SER A 235 -14.31 1.53 25.29
CA SER A 235 -15.57 2.24 24.99
C SER A 235 -16.09 1.87 23.59
N PRO A 236 -16.48 0.59 23.36
CA PRO A 236 -17.06 0.17 22.09
C PRO A 236 -18.35 0.93 21.75
N MET A 237 -18.44 1.41 20.51
CA MET A 237 -19.70 1.92 19.95
C MET A 237 -20.61 0.74 19.58
N ALA A 238 -21.83 0.71 20.12
CA ALA A 238 -22.81 -0.33 19.86
C ALA A 238 -23.73 0.01 18.69
N GLU A 239 -24.17 1.27 18.60
CA GLU A 239 -25.21 1.71 17.67
C GLU A 239 -25.10 3.21 17.37
N LEU A 240 -25.50 3.61 16.16
CA LEU A 240 -25.70 5.02 15.79
C LEU A 240 -27.11 5.47 16.19
N LEU A 241 -27.21 6.62 16.82
CA LEU A 241 -28.50 7.20 17.22
C LEU A 241 -28.97 8.16 16.12
N THR A 242 -30.22 7.99 15.68
CA THR A 242 -30.84 8.84 14.66
C THR A 242 -32.03 9.61 15.21
N ASP A 243 -32.27 10.80 14.67
CA ASP A 243 -33.52 11.53 14.88
C ASP A 243 -34.64 11.00 13.95
N SER A 244 -35.84 11.51 14.14
CA SER A 244 -37.06 11.22 13.36
C SER A 244 -36.93 11.48 11.86
N ASP A 245 -36.04 12.39 11.44
CA ASP A 245 -35.74 12.67 10.02
C ASP A 245 -34.65 11.75 9.44
N GLY A 246 -34.11 10.83 10.25
CA GLY A 246 -33.03 9.91 9.87
C GLY A 246 -31.63 10.50 10.01
N SER A 247 -31.48 11.76 10.45
CA SER A 247 -30.16 12.35 10.72
C SER A 247 -29.46 11.64 11.88
N VAL A 248 -28.16 11.38 11.75
CA VAL A 248 -27.36 10.80 12.84
C VAL A 248 -27.03 11.90 13.84
N ILE A 249 -27.54 11.75 15.06
CA ILE A 249 -27.41 12.73 16.16
C ILE A 249 -26.46 12.28 17.27
N GLY A 250 -25.87 11.09 17.15
CA GLY A 250 -24.99 10.56 18.17
C GLY A 250 -24.74 9.06 18.05
N ALA A 251 -24.26 8.46 19.13
CA ALA A 251 -24.07 7.01 19.23
C ALA A 251 -24.29 6.50 20.65
N LEU A 252 -24.70 5.24 20.77
CA LEU A 252 -24.66 4.49 22.00
C LEU A 252 -23.27 3.87 22.15
N VAL A 253 -22.58 4.22 23.23
CA VAL A 253 -21.24 3.72 23.56
C VAL A 253 -21.31 2.98 24.88
N ASP A 254 -20.82 1.74 24.91
CA ASP A 254 -20.73 0.99 26.15
C ASP A 254 -19.41 1.35 26.86
N ARG A 255 -19.50 2.20 27.90
CA ARG A 255 -18.34 2.64 28.67
C ARG A 255 -18.31 1.87 29.99
N ALA A 256 -17.29 1.04 30.19
CA ALA A 256 -17.15 0.22 31.39
C ALA A 256 -18.40 -0.62 31.74
N ARG A 257 -19.07 -1.19 30.71
CA ARG A 257 -20.32 -1.97 30.81
C ARG A 257 -21.56 -1.14 31.15
N VAL A 258 -21.47 0.18 31.01
CA VAL A 258 -22.59 1.11 31.17
C VAL A 258 -22.92 1.72 29.80
N PRO A 259 -24.10 1.40 29.23
CA PRO A 259 -24.57 2.04 28.01
C PRO A 259 -24.68 3.56 28.23
N THR A 260 -23.93 4.33 27.46
CA THR A 260 -23.83 5.79 27.53
C THR A 260 -24.24 6.37 26.19
N ARG A 261 -25.28 7.21 26.19
CA ARG A 261 -25.78 7.90 25.00
C ARG A 261 -24.97 9.18 24.80
N ILE A 262 -24.20 9.24 23.72
CA ILE A 262 -23.39 10.41 23.37
C ILE A 262 -24.05 11.15 22.22
N GLY A 263 -24.48 12.39 22.46
CA GLY A 263 -24.96 13.30 21.43
C GLY A 263 -23.79 13.96 20.67
N ALA A 264 -23.91 14.09 19.36
CA ALA A 264 -22.93 14.74 18.49
C ALA A 264 -23.59 15.86 17.67
N ARG A 265 -23.26 17.12 17.96
CA ARG A 265 -23.94 18.29 17.36
C ARG A 265 -23.74 18.43 15.85
N HIS A 266 -22.57 18.03 15.36
CA HIS A 266 -22.22 18.14 13.94
C HIS A 266 -22.08 16.78 13.24
N GLY A 267 -21.87 15.71 14.00
CA GLY A 267 -21.96 14.35 13.46
C GLY A 267 -20.96 13.37 14.06
N VAL A 268 -21.04 12.14 13.55
CA VAL A 268 -20.23 10.99 13.95
C VAL A 268 -19.30 10.58 12.81
N ILE A 269 -18.01 10.42 13.10
CA ILE A 269 -17.00 9.95 12.14
C ILE A 269 -16.64 8.50 12.48
N LEU A 270 -16.97 7.57 11.58
CA LEU A 270 -16.58 6.16 11.71
C LEU A 270 -15.19 5.93 11.10
N ALA A 271 -14.19 5.73 11.96
CA ALA A 271 -12.82 5.39 11.63
C ALA A 271 -12.38 4.08 12.34
N SER A 272 -13.31 3.11 12.43
CA SER A 272 -13.23 1.94 13.32
C SER A 272 -12.46 0.73 12.76
N GLY A 273 -11.85 0.84 11.57
CA GLY A 273 -11.20 -0.28 10.89
C GLY A 273 -12.18 -1.23 10.19
N GLY A 274 -11.65 -2.36 9.71
CA GLY A 274 -12.39 -3.38 8.96
C GLY A 274 -12.92 -4.51 9.84
N PHE A 275 -13.17 -5.66 9.20
CA PHE A 275 -13.71 -6.89 9.80
C PHE A 275 -12.73 -8.07 9.69
N ASP A 276 -11.43 -7.78 9.68
CA ASP A 276 -10.36 -8.75 9.39
C ASP A 276 -10.37 -9.97 10.33
N HIS A 277 -10.87 -9.80 11.56
CA HIS A 277 -10.97 -10.83 12.60
C HIS A 277 -12.41 -11.31 12.89
N ASP A 278 -13.39 -10.96 12.03
CA ASP A 278 -14.71 -11.61 12.03
C ASP A 278 -14.71 -12.73 10.99
N LEU A 279 -14.22 -13.92 11.37
CA LEU A 279 -14.09 -15.05 10.46
C LEU A 279 -15.44 -15.50 9.85
N PRO A 280 -16.56 -15.57 10.59
CA PRO A 280 -17.87 -15.84 9.98
C PRO A 280 -18.21 -14.86 8.85
N TRP A 281 -18.05 -13.56 9.08
CA TRP A 281 -18.34 -12.55 8.06
C TRP A 281 -17.36 -12.60 6.89
N ARG A 282 -16.08 -12.86 7.17
CA ARG A 282 -15.09 -13.11 6.12
C ARG A 282 -15.41 -14.35 5.29
N LYS A 283 -15.96 -15.41 5.85
CA LYS A 283 -16.37 -16.58 5.06
C LYS A 283 -17.53 -16.27 4.12
N GLU A 284 -18.41 -15.36 4.51
CA GLU A 284 -19.50 -14.88 3.67
C GLU A 284 -18.96 -14.05 2.50
N GLN A 285 -18.07 -13.10 2.75
CA GLN A 285 -17.60 -12.12 1.76
C GLN A 285 -16.35 -12.59 0.98
N GLN A 286 -15.51 -13.43 1.60
CA GLN A 286 -14.18 -13.88 1.12
C GLN A 286 -14.03 -15.42 1.28
N PRO A 287 -14.89 -16.24 0.65
CA PRO A 287 -15.07 -17.67 0.97
C PRO A 287 -13.84 -18.57 0.73
N ILE A 288 -12.84 -18.09 -0.02
CA ILE A 288 -11.61 -18.85 -0.31
C ILE A 288 -10.67 -18.91 0.90
N VAL A 289 -10.77 -17.95 1.83
CA VAL A 289 -9.95 -17.90 3.04
C VAL A 289 -10.77 -18.47 4.20
N ASP A 290 -10.43 -19.70 4.63
CA ASP A 290 -11.21 -20.46 5.61
C ASP A 290 -10.69 -20.36 7.06
N GLN A 291 -9.54 -19.69 7.24
CA GLN A 291 -8.80 -19.52 8.49
C GLN A 291 -8.50 -18.05 8.77
N ASP A 292 -8.39 -17.71 10.06
CA ASP A 292 -7.92 -16.39 10.46
C ASP A 292 -6.38 -16.31 10.41
N TRP A 293 -5.88 -15.79 9.29
CA TRP A 293 -4.47 -15.43 9.10
C TRP A 293 -4.25 -13.91 9.03
N SER A 294 -5.20 -13.13 9.54
CA SER A 294 -5.09 -11.67 9.52
C SER A 294 -3.91 -11.19 10.38
N PHE A 295 -3.14 -10.23 9.86
CA PHE A 295 -2.17 -9.43 10.63
C PHE A 295 -2.76 -8.06 11.05
N GLY A 296 -4.07 -7.87 10.85
CA GLY A 296 -4.79 -6.68 11.25
C GLY A 296 -4.89 -6.52 12.76
N ASN A 297 -5.57 -5.46 13.19
CA ASN A 297 -5.87 -5.25 14.59
C ASN A 297 -6.75 -6.41 15.13
N PRO A 298 -6.33 -7.16 16.17
CA PRO A 298 -7.08 -8.33 16.67
C PRO A 298 -8.53 -8.04 17.06
N VAL A 299 -8.87 -6.79 17.38
CA VAL A 299 -10.24 -6.42 17.72
C VAL A 299 -11.05 -5.98 16.49
N ALA A 300 -10.51 -5.87 15.27
CA ALA A 300 -11.23 -5.39 14.09
C ALA A 300 -12.28 -6.38 13.57
N THR A 301 -13.54 -6.16 13.98
CA THR A 301 -14.73 -7.00 13.72
C THR A 301 -15.81 -6.32 12.86
N GLY A 302 -15.52 -5.13 12.32
CA GLY A 302 -16.41 -4.40 11.40
C GLY A 302 -17.64 -3.75 12.02
N ASP A 303 -17.62 -3.48 13.33
CA ASP A 303 -18.78 -2.93 14.06
C ASP A 303 -19.30 -1.62 13.44
N GLY A 304 -18.39 -0.71 13.03
CA GLY A 304 -18.77 0.54 12.36
C GLY A 304 -19.43 0.32 10.99
N ILE A 305 -18.98 -0.67 10.22
CA ILE A 305 -19.60 -1.02 8.93
C ILE A 305 -21.03 -1.50 9.17
N ARG A 306 -21.23 -2.42 10.13
CA ARG A 306 -22.57 -2.91 10.49
C ARG A 306 -23.48 -1.80 11.03
N ALA A 307 -22.93 -0.90 11.84
CA ALA A 307 -23.70 0.24 12.35
C ALA A 307 -24.19 1.15 11.23
N GLY A 308 -23.35 1.40 10.21
CA GLY A 308 -23.77 2.10 9.00
C GLY A 308 -24.86 1.34 8.23
N GLN A 309 -24.69 0.05 7.98
CA GLN A 309 -25.67 -0.76 7.26
C GLN A 309 -27.04 -0.80 7.94
N ARG A 310 -27.07 -0.84 9.29
CA ARG A 310 -28.33 -0.83 10.07
C ARG A 310 -29.16 0.43 9.84
N ILE A 311 -28.53 1.56 9.53
CA ILE A 311 -29.22 2.82 9.21
C ILE A 311 -29.34 3.07 7.69
N GLY A 312 -29.11 2.04 6.87
CA GLY A 312 -29.29 2.10 5.42
C GLY A 312 -28.07 2.53 4.61
N ALA A 313 -26.88 2.62 5.20
CA ALA A 313 -25.66 2.93 4.45
C ALA A 313 -25.29 1.78 3.49
N ALA A 314 -24.99 2.13 2.24
CA ALA A 314 -24.47 1.19 1.25
C ALA A 314 -23.03 0.78 1.56
N THR A 315 -22.65 -0.42 1.10
CA THR A 315 -21.28 -0.95 1.19
C THR A 315 -20.79 -1.39 -0.17
N GLU A 316 -19.49 -1.24 -0.42
CA GLU A 316 -18.79 -1.72 -1.61
C GLU A 316 -17.49 -2.41 -1.20
N LEU A 317 -17.01 -3.33 -2.04
CA LEU A 317 -15.70 -4.00 -1.90
C LEU A 317 -15.52 -4.81 -0.60
N LEU A 318 -16.61 -5.40 -0.06
CA LEU A 318 -16.54 -6.29 1.11
C LEU A 318 -15.80 -7.61 0.77
N ASP A 319 -15.74 -7.99 -0.49
CA ASP A 319 -14.99 -9.14 -1.00
C ASP A 319 -13.49 -8.89 -1.12
N GLU A 320 -13.01 -7.67 -0.84
CA GLU A 320 -11.60 -7.29 -0.92
C GLU A 320 -10.92 -7.11 0.44
N ALA A 321 -9.59 -7.25 0.41
CA ALA A 321 -8.73 -7.00 1.56
C ALA A 321 -7.33 -6.52 1.10
N TRP A 322 -6.52 -6.03 2.04
CA TRP A 322 -5.10 -5.83 1.80
C TRP A 322 -4.36 -7.17 1.90
N TRP A 323 -4.27 -7.90 0.79
CA TRP A 323 -3.70 -9.25 0.76
C TRP A 323 -2.18 -9.27 0.87
N PHE A 324 -1.63 -10.10 1.76
CA PHE A 324 -0.18 -10.31 1.85
C PHE A 324 0.15 -11.80 1.84
N PRO A 325 1.18 -12.23 1.08
CA PRO A 325 1.72 -13.57 1.26
C PRO A 325 2.44 -13.66 2.60
N ALA A 326 2.32 -14.81 3.25
CA ALA A 326 2.98 -15.10 4.52
C ALA A 326 3.52 -16.52 4.54
N ILE A 327 4.56 -16.73 5.35
CA ILE A 327 5.11 -18.04 5.64
C ILE A 327 4.69 -18.46 7.03
N GLN A 328 4.16 -19.68 7.14
CA GLN A 328 3.95 -20.34 8.42
C GLN A 328 5.22 -21.08 8.84
N TRP A 329 5.75 -20.75 10.01
CA TRP A 329 6.81 -21.52 10.65
C TRP A 329 6.29 -22.88 11.15
N PRO A 330 7.16 -23.88 11.37
CA PRO A 330 6.74 -25.21 11.85
C PRO A 330 6.02 -25.18 13.21
N ASP A 331 6.21 -24.12 13.99
CA ASP A 331 5.57 -23.86 15.27
C ASP A 331 4.19 -23.17 15.12
N GLY A 332 3.72 -22.97 13.88
CA GLY A 332 2.43 -22.33 13.56
C GLY A 332 2.51 -20.81 13.43
N ARG A 333 3.63 -20.17 13.78
CA ARG A 333 3.77 -18.71 13.72
C ARG A 333 3.74 -18.22 12.27
N MET A 334 2.87 -17.25 12.00
CA MET A 334 2.79 -16.57 10.71
C MET A 334 3.80 -15.43 10.63
N GLN A 335 4.53 -15.36 9.52
CA GLN A 335 5.49 -14.31 9.21
C GLN A 335 5.14 -13.69 7.86
N PHE A 336 4.85 -12.40 7.86
CA PHE A 336 4.60 -11.65 6.63
C PHE A 336 5.84 -11.71 5.72
N MET A 337 5.62 -11.78 4.40
CA MET A 337 6.67 -11.73 3.39
C MET A 337 6.56 -10.45 2.54
N LEU A 338 7.67 -9.75 2.37
CA LEU A 338 7.76 -8.61 1.44
C LEU A 338 8.87 -8.85 0.42
N ASN A 339 10.12 -8.85 0.89
CA ASN A 339 11.31 -8.86 0.06
C ASN A 339 11.90 -10.26 -0.15
N GLU A 340 11.53 -11.23 0.69
CA GLU A 340 12.16 -12.55 0.69
C GLU A 340 11.91 -13.28 -0.63
N ARG A 341 10.67 -13.21 -1.14
CA ARG A 341 10.22 -13.86 -2.39
C ARG A 341 10.94 -13.38 -3.66
N MET A 342 11.58 -12.22 -3.65
CA MET A 342 12.31 -11.66 -4.80
C MET A 342 13.83 -11.87 -4.70
N MET A 343 14.31 -12.60 -3.70
CA MET A 343 15.75 -12.84 -3.54
C MET A 343 16.26 -13.88 -4.56
N PRO A 344 17.53 -13.79 -5.01
CA PRO A 344 18.10 -14.75 -5.95
C PRO A 344 18.02 -16.20 -5.50
N ALA A 345 17.89 -17.11 -6.48
CA ALA A 345 17.73 -18.56 -6.27
C ALA A 345 16.52 -18.93 -5.40
N GLN A 346 15.41 -18.19 -5.60
CA GLN A 346 14.11 -18.48 -5.02
C GLN A 346 13.04 -18.40 -6.11
N PHE A 347 12.01 -19.24 -6.00
CA PHE A 347 10.79 -19.17 -6.81
C PHE A 347 9.64 -19.85 -6.06
N ILE A 348 8.40 -19.53 -6.42
CA ILE A 348 7.22 -20.05 -5.72
C ILE A 348 6.40 -20.93 -6.65
N VAL A 349 5.95 -22.08 -6.14
CA VAL A 349 5.13 -23.04 -6.88
C VAL A 349 3.82 -23.35 -6.15
N ASN A 350 2.79 -23.69 -6.91
CA ASN A 350 1.52 -24.21 -6.41
C ASN A 350 1.61 -25.73 -6.13
N GLY A 351 0.46 -26.36 -5.83
CA GLY A 351 0.33 -27.77 -5.47
C GLY A 351 0.72 -28.74 -6.60
N ASP A 352 0.75 -28.27 -7.84
CA ASP A 352 1.22 -29.03 -9.01
C ASP A 352 2.71 -28.80 -9.30
N GLY A 353 3.40 -28.01 -8.48
CA GLY A 353 4.81 -27.70 -8.68
C GLY A 353 5.06 -26.72 -9.83
N ARG A 354 4.05 -25.92 -10.20
CA ARG A 354 4.13 -24.91 -11.26
C ARG A 354 4.21 -23.51 -10.67
N ARG A 355 5.06 -22.66 -11.27
CA ARG A 355 5.06 -21.22 -11.01
C ARG A 355 3.78 -20.62 -11.59
N PHE A 356 3.16 -19.68 -10.87
CA PHE A 356 1.85 -19.12 -11.24
C PHE A 356 1.79 -17.59 -11.19
N VAL A 357 2.80 -16.93 -10.63
CA VAL A 357 2.86 -15.47 -10.52
C VAL A 357 4.32 -15.00 -10.53
N ASN A 358 4.57 -13.77 -10.95
CA ASN A 358 5.86 -13.11 -10.77
C ASN A 358 6.12 -12.91 -9.27
N GLU A 359 7.15 -13.57 -8.72
CA GLU A 359 7.47 -13.53 -7.29
C GLU A 359 7.90 -12.16 -6.80
N ALA A 360 8.15 -11.19 -7.69
CA ALA A 360 8.44 -9.78 -7.36
C ALA A 360 7.25 -8.82 -7.58
N ALA A 361 6.08 -9.30 -8.05
CA ALA A 361 4.87 -8.47 -8.25
C ALA A 361 4.40 -7.81 -6.94
N PRO A 362 3.57 -6.76 -6.94
CA PRO A 362 2.95 -6.24 -5.71
C PRO A 362 2.27 -7.34 -4.87
N TYR A 363 2.20 -7.15 -3.54
CA TYR A 363 1.65 -8.19 -2.65
C TYR A 363 0.16 -8.44 -2.88
N LEU A 364 -0.59 -7.42 -3.32
CA LEU A 364 -1.99 -7.52 -3.69
C LEU A 364 -2.16 -8.49 -4.87
N ASP A 365 -1.41 -8.26 -5.96
CA ASP A 365 -1.41 -9.15 -7.13
C ASP A 365 -1.02 -10.58 -6.76
N PHE A 366 -0.07 -10.74 -5.83
CA PHE A 366 0.32 -12.06 -5.36
C PHE A 366 -0.81 -12.75 -4.60
N GLY A 367 -1.47 -12.03 -3.68
CA GLY A 367 -2.63 -12.53 -2.94
C GLY A 367 -3.81 -12.87 -3.84
N HIS A 368 -4.15 -11.99 -4.78
CA HIS A 368 -5.17 -12.25 -5.79
C HIS A 368 -4.82 -13.46 -6.65
N ALA A 369 -3.57 -13.61 -7.10
CA ALA A 369 -3.15 -14.79 -7.86
C ALA A 369 -3.27 -16.10 -7.05
N MET A 370 -2.99 -16.07 -5.73
CA MET A 370 -3.20 -17.22 -4.85
C MET A 370 -4.69 -17.56 -4.71
N ILE A 371 -5.54 -16.56 -4.48
CA ILE A 371 -7.00 -16.73 -4.30
C ILE A 371 -7.66 -17.21 -5.59
N GLU A 372 -7.37 -16.56 -6.72
CA GLU A 372 -7.88 -16.98 -8.03
C GLU A 372 -7.35 -18.36 -8.43
N GLY A 373 -6.08 -18.64 -8.15
CA GLY A 373 -5.52 -19.97 -8.34
C GLY A 373 -6.24 -21.03 -7.52
N GLN A 374 -6.56 -20.75 -6.25
CA GLN A 374 -7.25 -21.68 -5.37
C GLN A 374 -8.66 -22.03 -5.88
N LYS A 375 -9.36 -21.08 -6.53
CA LYS A 375 -10.67 -21.30 -7.16
C LYS A 375 -10.62 -22.35 -8.29
N SER A 376 -9.45 -22.57 -8.92
CA SER A 376 -9.29 -23.58 -9.98
C SER A 376 -9.31 -25.04 -9.49
N GLY A 377 -9.32 -25.27 -8.17
CA GLY A 377 -9.20 -26.60 -7.56
C GLY A 377 -7.75 -27.09 -7.42
N VAL A 378 -6.77 -26.40 -8.02
CA VAL A 378 -5.35 -26.62 -7.75
C VAL A 378 -4.96 -25.87 -6.48
N THR A 379 -4.28 -26.53 -5.55
CA THR A 379 -3.85 -25.91 -4.29
C THR A 379 -2.89 -24.75 -4.56
N HIS A 380 -3.30 -23.53 -4.23
CA HIS A 380 -2.46 -22.33 -4.21
C HIS A 380 -2.31 -21.78 -2.79
N ILE A 381 -3.15 -22.23 -1.86
CA ILE A 381 -3.11 -21.90 -0.45
C ILE A 381 -3.09 -23.22 0.34
N PRO A 382 -1.94 -23.64 0.90
CA PRO A 382 -0.63 -23.00 0.81
C PRO A 382 0.03 -23.18 -0.58
N CYS A 383 0.99 -22.30 -0.88
CA CYS A 383 1.99 -22.49 -1.94
C CYS A 383 3.38 -22.69 -1.32
N TRP A 384 4.39 -23.06 -2.12
CA TRP A 384 5.73 -23.41 -1.63
C TRP A 384 6.80 -22.49 -2.20
N LEU A 385 7.52 -21.81 -1.31
CA LEU A 385 8.78 -21.14 -1.63
C LEU A 385 9.89 -22.18 -1.77
N ILE A 386 10.42 -22.31 -2.98
CA ILE A 386 11.57 -23.17 -3.27
C ILE A 386 12.83 -22.33 -3.20
N THR A 387 13.80 -22.77 -2.40
CA THR A 387 15.09 -22.09 -2.23
C THR A 387 16.22 -23.11 -2.04
N ASP A 388 17.45 -22.70 -2.31
CA ASP A 388 18.64 -23.52 -2.07
C ASP A 388 19.41 -23.09 -0.80
N HIS A 389 20.36 -23.93 -0.38
CA HIS A 389 21.22 -23.64 0.77
C HIS A 389 22.08 -22.38 0.58
N ARG A 390 22.35 -21.95 -0.66
CA ARG A 390 23.16 -20.76 -0.94
C ARG A 390 22.37 -19.50 -0.63
N SER A 391 21.13 -19.44 -1.08
CA SER A 391 20.20 -18.34 -0.83
C SER A 391 19.84 -18.26 0.66
N TRP A 392 19.50 -19.39 1.31
CA TRP A 392 19.23 -19.45 2.75
C TRP A 392 20.37 -18.91 3.62
N ASN A 393 21.62 -19.22 3.25
CA ASN A 393 22.81 -18.77 3.98
C ASN A 393 23.29 -17.37 3.58
N ARG A 394 22.54 -16.66 2.72
CA ARG A 394 22.93 -15.35 2.19
C ARG A 394 21.88 -14.29 2.48
N TYR A 395 20.60 -14.60 2.38
CA TYR A 395 19.51 -13.64 2.51
C TYR A 395 18.68 -13.89 3.77
N VAL A 396 17.99 -12.85 4.24
CA VAL A 396 16.96 -12.98 5.28
C VAL A 396 15.75 -13.65 4.64
N ILE A 397 15.27 -14.74 5.24
CA ILE A 397 14.10 -15.50 4.75
C ILE A 397 13.15 -15.75 5.92
N ALA A 398 11.91 -15.26 5.85
CA ALA A 398 10.90 -15.43 6.91
C ALA A 398 11.41 -15.02 8.32
N GLY A 399 12.19 -13.95 8.42
CA GLY A 399 12.78 -13.50 9.69
C GLY A 399 14.02 -14.28 10.15
N HIS A 400 14.43 -15.34 9.44
CA HIS A 400 15.71 -16.02 9.68
C HIS A 400 16.88 -15.14 9.23
N LEU A 401 17.84 -14.89 10.12
CA LEU A 401 19.06 -14.16 9.78
C LEU A 401 20.16 -15.12 9.29
N PRO A 402 20.81 -14.84 8.14
CA PRO A 402 21.85 -15.68 7.54
C PRO A 402 23.21 -15.50 8.24
N ILE A 403 23.24 -15.68 9.55
CA ILE A 403 24.41 -15.55 10.43
C ILE A 403 24.63 -16.86 11.21
N PRO A 404 25.82 -17.09 11.81
CA PRO A 404 26.04 -18.24 12.67
C PRO A 404 24.97 -18.35 13.77
N LYS A 405 24.68 -19.58 14.23
CA LYS A 405 23.67 -19.81 15.27
C LYS A 405 24.08 -19.10 16.56
N ILE A 406 23.22 -18.21 17.05
CA ILE A 406 23.40 -17.50 18.30
C ILE A 406 22.35 -18.02 19.29
N PRO A 407 22.76 -18.75 20.36
CA PRO A 407 21.83 -19.18 21.41
C PRO A 407 21.13 -17.98 22.06
N GLY A 408 19.82 -18.09 22.28
CA GLY A 408 19.01 -17.02 22.88
C GLY A 408 18.73 -15.82 21.98
N ALA A 409 19.09 -15.90 20.69
CA ALA A 409 18.74 -14.83 19.75
C ALA A 409 17.21 -14.67 19.64
N PRO A 410 16.73 -13.42 19.52
CA PRO A 410 15.29 -13.10 19.43
C PRO A 410 14.66 -13.56 18.10
N VAL A 411 15.48 -13.93 17.13
CA VAL A 411 15.09 -14.36 15.80
C VAL A 411 15.85 -15.64 15.42
N PRO A 412 15.29 -16.49 14.54
CA PRO A 412 15.99 -17.67 14.07
C PRO A 412 17.32 -17.32 13.40
N THR A 413 18.39 -18.02 13.79
CA THR A 413 19.74 -17.86 13.22
C THR A 413 20.34 -19.24 12.93
N GLY A 414 21.28 -19.31 11.99
CA GLY A 414 22.03 -20.51 11.68
C GLY A 414 22.18 -20.75 10.18
N ARG A 415 22.69 -21.94 9.84
CA ARG A 415 22.94 -22.34 8.45
C ARG A 415 22.06 -23.49 7.96
N THR A 416 21.28 -24.07 8.87
CA THR A 416 20.50 -25.27 8.61
C THR A 416 19.06 -24.87 8.34
N VAL A 417 18.56 -25.21 7.16
CA VAL A 417 17.14 -25.09 6.83
C VAL A 417 16.34 -26.02 7.76
N PRO A 418 15.29 -25.56 8.46
CA PRO A 418 14.45 -26.41 9.30
C PRO A 418 13.90 -27.60 8.50
N ARG A 419 14.20 -28.84 8.92
CA ARG A 419 13.98 -30.06 8.11
C ARG A 419 12.61 -30.76 8.22
N PRO A 420 11.83 -30.70 9.32
CA PRO A 420 10.58 -31.48 9.38
C PRO A 420 9.29 -30.72 9.06
N GLY A 421 9.21 -29.40 9.21
CA GLY A 421 7.93 -28.67 9.08
C GLY A 421 7.60 -28.18 7.66
N TRP A 422 8.61 -28.00 6.80
CA TRP A 422 8.45 -27.32 5.50
C TRP A 422 8.55 -28.29 4.31
N ARG A 423 8.48 -29.60 4.59
CA ARG A 423 8.26 -30.62 3.57
C ARG A 423 6.78 -31.02 3.65
N PRO A 424 6.05 -31.10 2.52
CA PRO A 424 4.69 -31.62 2.56
C PRO A 424 4.69 -33.03 3.19
N ALA A 425 3.68 -33.30 4.01
CA ALA A 425 3.50 -34.60 4.71
C ALA A 425 3.46 -35.80 3.74
N SER A 426 3.23 -35.56 2.45
CA SER A 426 3.31 -36.55 1.36
C SER A 426 4.75 -36.94 0.95
N SER A 427 5.79 -36.35 1.54
CA SER A 427 7.19 -36.77 1.32
C SER A 427 7.59 -38.04 2.08
N LYS A 428 6.67 -38.69 2.81
CA LYS A 428 6.81 -40.11 3.14
C LYS A 428 7.00 -40.85 1.83
N ARG A 429 8.19 -41.45 1.67
CA ARG A 429 8.69 -42.29 0.59
C ARG A 429 7.67 -43.40 0.23
N ARG A 430 6.53 -43.05 -0.38
CA ARG A 430 5.66 -43.97 -1.09
C ARG A 430 6.38 -44.34 -2.38
N GLY A 431 6.32 -45.62 -2.71
CA GLY A 431 7.20 -46.30 -3.67
C GLY A 431 7.43 -45.57 -4.99
N ARG A 432 8.61 -45.84 -5.56
CA ARG A 432 9.07 -45.50 -6.92
C ARG A 432 7.94 -45.00 -7.84
N GLY A 433 7.91 -43.70 -8.16
CA GLY A 433 7.03 -43.24 -9.26
C GLY A 433 6.61 -41.77 -9.36
N ARG A 434 6.86 -40.88 -8.40
CA ARG A 434 6.63 -39.43 -8.60
C ARG A 434 7.76 -38.60 -8.00
N SER A 435 8.83 -38.42 -8.76
CA SER A 435 9.76 -37.30 -8.53
C SER A 435 9.02 -36.00 -8.84
N TRP A 436 9.09 -35.00 -7.96
CA TRP A 436 8.76 -33.62 -8.32
C TRP A 436 9.73 -33.18 -9.42
N GLN A 437 9.37 -33.39 -10.69
CA GLN A 437 10.00 -32.68 -11.78
C GLN A 437 9.40 -31.29 -11.77
N VAL A 438 10.12 -30.34 -11.17
CA VAL A 438 9.88 -28.92 -11.42
C VAL A 438 10.06 -28.73 -12.92
N ARG A 439 8.95 -28.64 -13.66
CA ARG A 439 8.99 -28.27 -15.07
C ARG A 439 9.29 -26.78 -15.14
N SER A 440 10.57 -26.43 -15.03
CA SER A 440 11.03 -25.11 -15.43
C SER A 440 10.78 -25.01 -16.94
N ALA A 441 9.92 -24.08 -17.36
CA ALA A 441 9.78 -23.75 -18.77
C ALA A 441 11.11 -23.13 -19.26
N SER A 442 12.06 -23.98 -19.66
CA SER A 442 13.24 -23.57 -20.41
C SER A 442 12.82 -23.28 -21.84
N ARG A 443 12.22 -22.11 -22.07
CA ARG A 443 12.06 -21.53 -23.42
C ARG A 443 12.49 -20.07 -23.38
N ALA A 444 13.80 -19.85 -23.39
CA ALA A 444 14.35 -18.68 -24.05
C ALA A 444 14.54 -19.07 -25.53
N PRO A 445 13.94 -18.37 -26.51
CA PRO A 445 14.22 -18.67 -27.91
C PRO A 445 15.62 -18.15 -28.25
N ASN A 446 16.51 -19.06 -28.64
CA ASN A 446 17.78 -18.73 -29.28
C ASN A 446 17.49 -18.00 -30.59
N SER A 447 17.80 -16.70 -30.63
CA SER A 447 18.00 -15.95 -31.87
C SER A 447 19.29 -16.43 -32.53
N GLY A 448 19.18 -17.47 -33.35
CA GLY A 448 20.25 -18.01 -34.18
C GLY A 448 19.87 -17.90 -35.65
N GLN A 449 19.89 -16.69 -36.20
CA GLN A 449 19.76 -16.48 -37.64
C GLN A 449 21.09 -16.89 -38.29
N ARG A 450 21.20 -18.16 -38.70
CA ARG A 450 22.20 -18.59 -39.68
C ARG A 450 21.59 -18.44 -41.06
N GLN A 451 22.08 -17.46 -41.80
CA GLN A 451 21.88 -17.34 -43.24
C GLN A 451 22.29 -18.65 -43.92
N ARG A 452 21.40 -19.23 -44.73
CA ARG A 452 21.75 -20.08 -45.86
C ARG A 452 20.95 -19.64 -47.06
N VAL A 453 21.68 -19.20 -48.07
CA VAL A 453 21.26 -18.93 -49.43
C VAL A 453 21.03 -20.27 -50.14
N SER A 454 19.87 -20.48 -50.75
CA SER A 454 19.74 -21.31 -51.96
C SER A 454 18.43 -21.03 -52.72
N THR A 455 18.57 -20.30 -53.82
CA THR A 455 17.99 -20.51 -55.16
C THR A 455 16.56 -21.07 -55.35
N ASN A 456 15.69 -20.19 -55.87
CA ASN A 456 14.56 -20.31 -56.80
C ASN A 456 14.00 -21.70 -57.25
N SER A 457 12.69 -21.88 -56.94
CA SER A 457 11.51 -22.17 -57.82
C SER A 457 11.46 -23.39 -58.77
N PRO A 458 10.26 -23.77 -59.27
CA PRO A 458 8.91 -23.80 -58.66
C PRO A 458 8.17 -25.13 -58.96
N ALA A 459 6.98 -25.37 -58.37
CA ALA A 459 5.77 -25.83 -59.09
C ALA A 459 4.66 -26.40 -58.17
N THR A 460 3.43 -26.09 -58.61
CA THR A 460 2.17 -26.84 -58.45
C THR A 460 1.49 -26.90 -57.08
N ALA A 461 0.53 -25.99 -56.91
CA ALA A 461 -0.69 -26.23 -56.16
C ALA A 461 -1.85 -26.46 -57.14
N THR A 462 -2.66 -27.48 -56.89
CA THR A 462 -4.05 -27.57 -57.37
C THR A 462 -4.82 -28.46 -56.40
N THR A 463 -5.81 -27.91 -55.71
CA THR A 463 -7.24 -28.28 -55.88
C THR A 463 -8.10 -27.33 -55.06
N THR A 464 -9.11 -26.85 -55.78
CA THR A 464 -10.10 -25.80 -55.53
C THR A 464 -11.37 -26.37 -54.90
N THR A 465 -12.17 -25.52 -54.21
CA THR A 465 -13.65 -25.30 -54.36
C THR A 465 -14.07 -24.38 -53.19
N ILE A 466 -14.32 -23.06 -53.37
CA ILE A 466 -15.52 -22.35 -53.92
C ILE A 466 -16.74 -22.55 -52.97
N ALA A 467 -17.51 -21.56 -52.51
CA ALA A 467 -17.94 -20.31 -53.14
C ALA A 467 -18.22 -19.18 -52.13
N ALA A 468 -17.85 -17.96 -52.54
CA ALA A 468 -18.70 -16.79 -52.41
C ALA A 468 -19.21 -16.43 -53.82
N ALA A 469 -20.35 -15.75 -53.92
CA ALA A 469 -20.80 -15.09 -55.14
C ALA A 469 -21.70 -13.91 -54.74
N THR A 470 -21.28 -12.63 -54.84
CA THR A 470 -21.14 -11.69 -55.99
C THR A 470 -22.44 -10.89 -56.30
N VAL A 471 -22.49 -9.54 -56.12
CA VAL A 471 -22.11 -8.39 -57.03
C VAL A 471 -23.38 -7.84 -57.76
N PRO A 472 -23.50 -6.62 -58.42
CA PRO A 472 -22.54 -5.55 -58.81
C PRO A 472 -22.95 -4.02 -58.71
N THR A 473 -21.93 -3.14 -58.91
CA THR A 473 -21.76 -1.80 -59.60
C THR A 473 -22.88 -0.71 -59.67
N THR A 474 -22.65 0.64 -59.72
CA THR A 474 -21.88 1.48 -60.70
C THR A 474 -21.67 2.97 -60.26
N THR A 475 -20.50 3.57 -60.62
CA THR A 475 -20.11 4.90 -61.21
C THR A 475 -20.67 6.30 -60.76
N THR A 476 -19.79 7.30 -60.46
CA THR A 476 -19.41 8.54 -61.25
C THR A 476 -18.87 9.75 -60.41
N MET A 477 -17.91 10.49 -60.99
CA MET A 477 -17.13 11.69 -60.53
C MET A 477 -17.89 13.02 -60.37
N ALA A 478 -17.34 13.98 -59.58
CA ALA A 478 -17.04 15.38 -59.99
C ALA A 478 -16.27 16.21 -58.93
N THR A 479 -15.58 17.24 -59.41
CA THR A 479 -14.52 18.10 -58.85
C THR A 479 -15.02 19.42 -58.23
N ARG A 480 -14.18 20.09 -57.38
CA ARG A 480 -13.91 21.57 -57.43
C ARG A 480 -12.81 22.04 -56.44
N ARG A 481 -12.14 23.14 -56.83
CA ARG A 481 -10.88 23.76 -56.33
C ARG A 481 -11.10 24.86 -55.25
N CYS A 482 -10.03 25.15 -54.47
CA CYS A 482 -9.47 26.40 -53.86
C CYS A 482 -10.30 27.71 -53.80
N PRO A 483 -10.03 28.70 -52.87
CA PRO A 483 -8.68 29.29 -52.61
C PRO A 483 -8.39 29.92 -51.22
N THR A 484 -7.14 30.36 -51.01
CA THR A 484 -6.68 31.39 -50.03
C THR A 484 -7.00 32.82 -50.50
N PRO A 485 -7.08 33.84 -49.61
CA PRO A 485 -5.99 34.83 -49.51
C PRO A 485 -5.74 35.51 -48.12
N THR A 486 -4.57 36.15 -48.03
CA THR A 486 -4.05 37.28 -47.18
C THR A 486 -5.01 38.49 -47.03
N SER A 487 -4.90 39.53 -46.17
CA SER A 487 -3.96 40.12 -45.17
C SER A 487 -4.72 41.27 -44.43
N THR A 488 -4.30 41.76 -43.25
CA THR A 488 -4.08 43.22 -42.97
C THR A 488 -3.34 43.47 -41.64
N ARG A 489 -2.34 44.38 -41.67
CA ARG A 489 -1.71 45.05 -40.50
C ARG A 489 -2.57 46.24 -40.06
N TRP A 490 -2.49 46.66 -38.80
CA TRP A 490 -2.28 48.07 -38.38
C TRP A 490 -1.69 48.10 -36.96
N ALA A 491 -0.62 48.88 -36.78
CA ALA A 491 -0.04 49.29 -35.51
C ALA A 491 -0.41 50.76 -35.29
N ILE A 492 -0.49 51.21 -34.02
CA ILE A 492 -0.12 52.56 -33.52
C ILE A 492 -0.19 52.53 -31.96
N ARG A 493 0.99 52.67 -31.34
CA ARG A 493 1.26 53.24 -29.99
C ARG A 493 1.40 54.78 -30.15
N PRO A 494 1.70 55.67 -29.16
CA PRO A 494 2.09 55.48 -27.73
C PRO A 494 1.49 56.53 -26.74
N THR A 495 1.81 56.45 -25.44
CA THR A 495 2.55 57.51 -24.68
C THR A 495 2.88 57.09 -23.23
N THR A 496 4.20 56.97 -22.96
CA THR A 496 5.02 57.44 -21.81
C THR A 496 4.39 57.58 -20.40
N ARG A 497 5.01 57.12 -19.30
CA ARG A 497 6.32 57.60 -18.74
C ARG A 497 6.99 56.62 -17.75
N SER A 498 8.32 56.76 -17.71
CA SER A 498 9.43 56.25 -16.88
C SER A 498 9.26 56.12 -15.36
N ALA A 499 9.96 55.14 -14.75
CA ALA A 499 11.19 55.39 -13.96
C ALA A 499 11.97 54.09 -13.67
N SER A 500 13.29 54.24 -13.70
CA SER A 500 14.39 53.27 -13.68
C SER A 500 15.00 53.11 -12.28
N PHE A 501 15.64 51.97 -12.01
CA PHE A 501 16.96 51.93 -11.36
C PHE A 501 17.70 50.63 -11.69
N SER A 502 18.96 50.79 -12.10
CA SER A 502 19.97 49.75 -12.30
C SER A 502 21.22 50.20 -11.56
N VAL A 503 21.90 49.29 -10.86
CA VAL A 503 23.35 49.41 -10.61
C VAL A 503 24.00 48.04 -10.82
N THR A 504 24.85 48.01 -11.83
CA THR A 504 25.89 47.04 -12.17
C THR A 504 27.12 47.19 -11.28
N SER A 505 27.86 46.10 -11.04
CA SER A 505 29.27 46.00 -11.49
C SER A 505 29.81 44.58 -11.36
N ALA A 506 30.75 44.28 -12.26
CA ALA A 506 31.30 43.00 -12.61
C ALA A 506 32.75 42.83 -12.06
N HIS A 507 33.28 41.60 -12.02
CA HIS A 507 34.35 41.18 -12.95
C HIS A 507 34.95 39.77 -12.70
N ARG A 508 35.03 39.01 -13.81
CA ARG A 508 36.15 38.25 -14.43
C ARG A 508 36.81 37.02 -13.75
N GLU A 509 36.67 35.90 -14.49
CA GLU A 509 37.69 35.02 -15.10
C GLU A 509 38.87 34.45 -14.28
N ALA A 510 38.99 33.11 -14.28
CA ALA A 510 40.22 32.40 -14.66
C ALA A 510 39.97 30.90 -14.94
N CYS A 511 40.69 30.37 -15.94
CA CYS A 511 40.70 29.00 -16.45
C CYS A 511 41.37 27.96 -15.52
N ALA A 512 41.06 26.68 -15.81
CA ALA A 512 41.58 25.38 -15.32
C ALA A 512 43.12 25.19 -15.52
N PRO A 513 43.79 24.02 -15.26
CA PRO A 513 43.30 22.66 -14.92
C PRO A 513 44.17 21.82 -13.93
N MET A 514 43.72 20.62 -13.52
CA MET A 514 44.62 19.47 -13.32
C MET A 514 43.90 18.11 -13.23
N ASN A 515 44.41 17.17 -14.03
CA ASN A 515 44.09 15.74 -14.13
C ASN A 515 44.49 14.94 -12.89
N THR A 516 43.81 13.81 -12.62
CA THR A 516 44.45 12.48 -12.60
C THR A 516 43.43 11.33 -12.56
N HIS A 517 43.82 10.23 -13.19
CA HIS A 517 43.04 9.08 -13.66
C HIS A 517 42.54 8.10 -12.60
N GLY A 518 41.54 7.28 -12.97
CA GLY A 518 41.41 5.92 -12.43
C GLY A 518 40.08 5.18 -12.60
N CYS A 519 39.93 4.44 -13.70
CA CYS A 519 39.09 3.24 -13.86
C CYS A 519 37.55 3.34 -13.70
N CYS A 520 36.85 3.57 -14.82
CA CYS A 520 35.47 3.10 -15.00
C CYS A 520 35.47 1.66 -15.52
N ALA A 521 35.18 0.69 -14.64
CA ALA A 521 34.76 -0.65 -15.04
C ALA A 521 33.27 -0.59 -15.43
N ALA A 522 32.99 -0.90 -16.70
CA ALA A 522 31.65 -1.02 -17.24
C ALA A 522 30.87 -2.13 -16.49
N THR A 523 29.85 -1.75 -15.72
CA THR A 523 28.78 -2.66 -15.31
C THR A 523 27.60 -2.46 -16.24
N THR A 524 27.44 -3.40 -17.17
CA THR A 524 26.26 -3.58 -18.01
C THR A 524 25.03 -3.78 -17.11
N PRO A 525 23.93 -3.00 -17.28
CA PRO A 525 22.66 -3.34 -16.65
C PRO A 525 22.06 -4.54 -17.37
N TRP A 526 21.71 -5.58 -16.61
CA TRP A 526 20.81 -6.62 -17.10
C TRP A 526 19.42 -6.00 -17.30
N CYS A 527 19.13 -5.55 -18.52
CA CYS A 527 17.75 -5.28 -18.95
C CYS A 527 17.01 -6.63 -19.00
N VAL A 528 16.16 -6.88 -18.01
CA VAL A 528 15.16 -7.94 -18.11
C VAL A 528 14.01 -7.36 -18.91
N ASP A 529 13.89 -7.81 -20.16
CA ASP A 529 12.77 -7.52 -21.04
C ASP A 529 11.46 -8.04 -20.40
N SER A 530 10.66 -7.12 -19.86
CA SER A 530 9.39 -7.41 -19.18
C SER A 530 8.24 -7.72 -20.15
N THR A 531 8.47 -7.71 -21.47
CA THR A 531 7.43 -7.89 -22.49
C THR A 531 6.96 -9.34 -22.69
N ARG A 532 7.52 -10.33 -21.97
CA ARG A 532 7.18 -11.75 -22.14
C ARG A 532 6.24 -12.35 -21.10
N TRP A 533 5.77 -11.56 -20.16
CA TRP A 533 4.62 -11.94 -19.32
C TRP A 533 3.43 -11.15 -19.85
N ALA A 534 2.55 -11.84 -20.59
CA ALA A 534 1.24 -11.29 -20.85
C ALA A 534 0.60 -11.01 -19.49
N THR A 535 0.35 -9.73 -19.22
CA THR A 535 -0.60 -9.31 -18.20
C THR A 535 -1.85 -10.15 -18.39
N PRO A 536 -2.42 -10.78 -17.34
CA PRO A 536 -3.75 -11.36 -17.48
C PRO A 536 -4.68 -10.27 -18.02
N PRO A 537 -5.58 -10.59 -18.97
CA PRO A 537 -6.41 -9.57 -19.60
C PRO A 537 -7.18 -8.82 -18.51
N HIS A 538 -6.99 -7.50 -18.45
CA HIS A 538 -7.89 -6.63 -17.70
C HIS A 538 -9.31 -6.91 -18.21
N ARG A 539 -10.16 -7.45 -17.34
CA ARG A 539 -11.57 -7.64 -17.66
C ARG A 539 -12.18 -6.26 -17.91
N SER A 540 -12.59 -6.00 -19.15
CA SER A 540 -13.65 -5.05 -19.43
C SER A 540 -14.93 -5.57 -18.77
N TRP A 541 -15.36 -4.92 -17.70
CA TRP A 541 -16.67 -5.18 -17.11
C TRP A 541 -17.74 -4.56 -18.01
N ALA A 542 -18.20 -5.30 -19.02
CA ALA A 542 -19.46 -5.00 -19.70
C ALA A 542 -20.57 -5.76 -18.97
N ALA A 543 -21.13 -5.15 -17.92
CA ALA A 543 -22.40 -5.60 -17.37
C ALA A 543 -23.52 -5.08 -18.28
N ALA A 544 -24.23 -5.99 -18.94
CA ALA A 544 -25.50 -5.68 -19.58
C ALA A 544 -26.50 -5.31 -18.48
N MET A 545 -26.88 -4.03 -18.42
CA MET A 545 -27.99 -3.58 -17.58
C MET A 545 -29.32 -4.02 -18.21
N PRO A 546 -30.30 -4.54 -17.44
CA PRO A 546 -31.69 -4.58 -17.88
C PRO A 546 -32.26 -3.16 -17.88
N ALA A 547 -33.03 -2.81 -18.90
CA ALA A 547 -33.76 -1.54 -18.95
C ALA A 547 -34.78 -1.43 -17.81
N PRO A 548 -35.02 -0.23 -17.24
CA PRO A 548 -36.00 -0.04 -16.19
C PRO A 548 -37.42 -0.17 -16.75
N GLY A 549 -38.23 -1.05 -16.14
CA GLY A 549 -39.66 -1.17 -16.40
C GLY A 549 -40.42 0.04 -15.85
N GLN A 550 -41.40 0.51 -16.62
CA GLN A 550 -42.35 1.54 -16.21
C GLN A 550 -43.28 1.05 -15.08
N PRO A 551 -43.80 1.94 -14.21
CA PRO A 551 -44.78 1.57 -13.20
C PRO A 551 -46.17 1.38 -13.84
N SER A 552 -46.85 0.29 -13.47
CA SER A 552 -48.28 0.11 -13.69
C SER A 552 -49.07 0.65 -12.50
N ASP A 553 -50.00 1.56 -12.76
CA ASP A 553 -51.00 2.07 -11.80
C ASP A 553 -51.97 0.97 -11.31
N PRO A 554 -52.58 1.13 -10.12
CA PRO A 554 -53.36 0.09 -9.44
C PRO A 554 -54.82 0.00 -9.93
N PRO A 555 -55.48 -1.14 -9.69
CA PRO A 555 -56.39 -1.24 -8.54
C PRO A 555 -55.99 -2.30 -7.51
#